data_AF-A0A420VWH5-F1
#
_entry.id   AF-A0A420VWH5-F1
#
_cell.length_a   1.000
_cell.length_b   1.000
_cell.length_c   1.000
_cell.angle_alpha   90.00
_cell.angle_beta   90.00
_cell.angle_gamma   90.00
#
_symmetry.space_group_name_H-M   'P 1'
#
loop_
_entity.id
_entity.type
_entity.pdbx_description
1 polymer ?
#
loop_
_entity_poly.entity_id
_entity_poly.type
_entity_poly.pdbx_seq_one_letter_code
_entity_poly.pdbx_strand_id
1 'polypeptide(L)' 'MNQLEIRIERHNEGFWAKTVNCPVVLTSYGDTIEGCKQNFLDCIEMTRELDEMNRFPYKEGEYELVYIIETETAELS' A
#
# COMPACT_ATOMS: atom_id res chain seq x y z
N MET A 1 -18.18 -3.26 -4.06
CA MET A 1 -16.71 -3.22 -4.11
C MET A 1 -16.24 -2.43 -2.91
N ASN A 2 -15.34 -2.98 -2.09
CA ASN A 2 -14.74 -2.22 -1.00
C ASN A 2 -13.61 -1.33 -1.55
N GLN A 3 -13.43 -0.13 -1.02
CA GLN A 3 -12.25 0.68 -1.36
C GLN A 3 -11.15 0.38 -0.36
N LEU A 4 -9.99 -0.05 -0.85
CA LEU A 4 -8.79 -0.20 -0.04
C LEU A 4 -7.89 1.00 -0.28
N GLU A 5 -7.78 1.85 0.72
CA GLU A 5 -6.96 3.05 0.67
C GLU A 5 -5.51 2.70 1.00
N ILE A 6 -4.63 3.01 0.04
CA ILE A 6 -3.19 2.89 0.15
C ILE A 6 -2.59 4.28 0.16
N ARG A 7 -1.98 4.65 1.27
CA ARG A 7 -1.25 5.91 1.38
C ARG A 7 0.18 5.71 0.92
N ILE A 8 0.64 6.54 -0.01
CA ILE A 8 2.02 6.58 -0.50
C ILE A 8 2.66 7.89 -0.03
N GLU A 9 3.66 7.79 0.83
CA GLU A 9 4.42 8.91 1.37
C GLU A 9 5.80 9.00 0.69
N ARG A 10 6.23 10.22 0.34
CA ARG A 10 7.60 10.45 -0.12
C ARG A 10 8.55 10.48 1.07
N HIS A 11 9.63 9.72 0.99
CA HIS A 11 10.76 9.76 1.92
C HIS A 11 12.06 10.14 1.17
N ASN A 12 13.13 10.38 1.93
CA ASN A 12 14.43 10.78 1.39
C ASN A 12 14.95 9.81 0.31
N GLU A 13 14.76 8.51 0.53
CA GLU A 13 15.33 7.45 -0.30
C GLU A 13 14.35 6.89 -1.33
N GLY A 14 13.04 7.14 -1.20
CA GLY A 14 12.03 6.61 -2.11
C GLY A 14 10.60 6.84 -1.62
N PHE A 15 9.71 5.89 -1.88
CA PHE A 15 8.29 5.98 -1.55
C PHE A 15 7.87 4.81 -0.66
N TRP A 16 7.11 5.10 0.38
CA TRP A 16 6.55 4.12 1.30
C TRP A 16 5.04 4.06 1.14
N ALA A 17 4.51 2.86 0.94
CA ALA A 17 3.07 2.63 0.87
C ALA A 17 2.58 1.88 2.13
N LYS A 18 1.38 2.22 2.61
CA LYS A 18 0.70 1.47 3.67
C LYS A 18 -0.81 1.43 3.49
N THR A 19 -1.47 0.35 3.93
CA THR A 19 -2.93 0.34 4.07
C THR A 19 -3.40 1.34 5.14
N VAL A 20 -4.54 1.99 4.91
CA VAL A 20 -5.13 2.97 5.84
C VAL A 20 -6.42 2.45 6.48
N ASN A 21 -7.26 1.76 5.70
CA ASN A 21 -8.59 1.31 6.11
C ASN A 21 -8.72 -0.22 6.07
N CYS A 22 -7.67 -0.92 6.50
CA CYS A 22 -7.58 -2.38 6.52
C CYS A 22 -7.18 -2.86 7.92
N PRO A 23 -7.77 -3.96 8.45
CA PRO A 23 -7.36 -4.53 9.73
C PRO A 23 -5.93 -5.08 9.71
N VAL A 24 -5.44 -5.48 8.52
CA VAL A 24 -4.05 -5.89 8.32
C VAL A 24 -3.27 -4.72 7.73
N VAL A 25 -2.21 -4.33 8.43
CA VAL A 25 -1.27 -3.32 7.95
C VAL A 25 -0.29 -3.98 6.99
N LEU A 26 -0.44 -3.72 5.70
CA LEU A 26 0.57 -4.05 4.71
C LEU A 26 1.39 -2.80 4.40
N THR A 27 2.69 -2.98 4.30
CA THR A 27 3.63 -1.91 3.92
C THR A 27 4.50 -2.36 2.76
N SER A 28 4.79 -1.47 1.82
CA SER A 28 5.79 -1.70 0.79
C SER A 28 6.67 -0.46 0.61
N TYR A 29 7.83 -0.66 0.01
CA TYR A 29 8.76 0.39 -0.38
C TYR A 29 9.02 0.30 -1.88
N GLY A 30 9.26 1.43 -2.56
CA GLY A 30 9.80 1.46 -3.91
C GLY A 30 10.46 2.79 -4.25
N ASP A 31 11.45 2.76 -5.14
CA ASP A 31 12.21 3.97 -5.54
C ASP A 31 11.36 4.95 -6.37
N THR A 32 10.29 4.45 -6.99
CA THR A 32 9.27 5.23 -7.71
C THR A 32 7.88 4.92 -7.18
N ILE A 33 6.91 5.79 -7.46
CA ILE A 33 5.50 5.57 -7.09
C ILE A 33 5.00 4.26 -7.73
N GLU A 34 5.31 4.04 -9.00
CA GLU A 34 4.93 2.83 -9.76
C GLU A 34 5.58 1.58 -9.19
N GLY A 35 6.87 1.65 -8.83
CA GLY A 35 7.58 0.54 -8.18
C GLY A 35 6.97 0.22 -6.81
N CYS A 36 6.62 1.26 -6.04
CA CYS A 36 5.96 1.11 -4.75
C CYS A 36 4.59 0.44 -4.89
N LYS A 37 3.79 0.83 -5.90
CA LYS A 37 2.50 0.20 -6.24
C LYS A 37 2.65 -1.26 -6.64
N GLN A 38 3.61 -1.59 -7.50
CA GLN A 38 3.84 -2.98 -7.91
C GLN A 38 4.28 -3.84 -6.72
N ASN A 39 5.25 -3.37 -5.94
CA ASN A 39 5.69 -4.08 -4.74
C ASN A 39 4.53 -4.28 -3.73
N PHE A 40 3.59 -3.33 -3.65
CA PHE A 40 2.41 -3.46 -2.81
C PHE A 40 1.47 -4.58 -3.28
N LEU A 41 1.23 -4.68 -4.58
CA LEU A 41 0.45 -5.78 -5.17
C LEU A 41 1.11 -7.13 -4.90
N ASP A 42 2.44 -7.20 -5.08
CA ASP A 42 3.20 -8.41 -4.80
C ASP A 42 3.12 -8.80 -3.31
N CYS A 43 3.16 -7.82 -2.40
CA CYS A 43 2.95 -8.05 -0.97
C CYS A 43 1.56 -8.64 -0.67
N ILE A 44 0.48 -8.14 -1.30
CA ILE A 44 -0.86 -8.71 -1.14
C ILE A 44 -0.86 -10.18 -1.57
N GLU A 45 -0.28 -10.48 -2.73
CA GLU A 45 -0.20 -11.85 -3.25
C GLU A 45 0.59 -12.77 -2.31
N MET A 46 1.73 -12.32 -1.80
CA MET A 46 2.55 -13.09 -0.85
C MET A 46 1.78 -13.46 0.43
N THR A 47 0.87 -12.58 0.90
CA THR A 47 0.11 -12.87 2.11
C THR A 47 -0.84 -14.06 1.96
N ARG A 48 -1.19 -14.47 0.74
CA ARG A 48 -2.07 -15.63 0.47
C ARG A 48 -1.46 -16.94 1.00
N GLU A 49 -0.13 -17.01 1.11
CA GLU A 49 0.60 -18.17 1.62
C GLU A 49 0.70 -18.19 3.16
N LEU A 50 0.37 -17.08 3.84
CA LEU A 50 0.44 -16.98 5.29
C LEU A 50 -0.73 -17.70 5.98
N ASP A 51 -0.71 -17.79 7.30
CA ASP A 51 -1.83 -18.30 8.08
C ASP A 51 -3.04 -17.32 8.08
N GLU A 52 -4.20 -17.77 8.54
CA GLU A 52 -5.44 -16.98 8.49
C GLU A 52 -5.33 -15.63 9.24
N MET A 53 -4.51 -15.56 10.29
CA MET A 53 -4.33 -14.34 11.08
C MET A 53 -3.44 -13.30 10.37
N ASN A 54 -2.56 -13.73 9.46
CA ASN A 54 -1.63 -12.84 8.75
C ASN A 54 -1.98 -12.64 7.27
N ARG A 55 -3.03 -13.30 6.77
CA ARG A 55 -3.55 -13.12 5.40
C ARG A 55 -4.17 -11.75 5.21
N PHE A 56 -3.99 -11.18 4.02
CA PHE A 56 -4.78 -10.05 3.59
C PHE A 56 -6.28 -10.42 3.57
N PRO A 57 -7.17 -9.58 4.15
CA PRO A 57 -8.54 -10.00 4.47
C PRO A 57 -9.50 -10.01 3.28
N TYR A 58 -9.09 -9.46 2.13
CA TYR A 58 -9.93 -9.36 0.93
C TYR A 58 -9.42 -10.26 -0.18
N LYS A 59 -10.34 -10.86 -0.94
CA LYS A 59 -10.02 -11.61 -2.15
C LYS A 59 -9.91 -10.70 -3.37
N GLU A 60 -9.24 -11.19 -4.40
CA GLU A 60 -9.20 -10.53 -5.70
C GLU A 60 -10.62 -10.25 -6.23
N GLY A 61 -10.86 -9.02 -6.68
CA GLY A 61 -12.18 -8.57 -7.14
C GLY A 61 -13.16 -8.15 -6.05
N GLU A 62 -12.81 -8.25 -4.76
CA GLU A 62 -13.63 -7.71 -3.66
C GLU A 62 -13.31 -6.26 -3.34
N TYR A 63 -12.14 -5.78 -3.78
CA TYR A 63 -11.64 -4.45 -3.50
C TYR A 63 -11.15 -3.70 -4.75
N GLU A 64 -11.17 -2.37 -4.64
CA GLU A 64 -10.52 -1.44 -5.55
C GLU A 64 -9.43 -0.69 -4.79
N LEU A 65 -8.23 -0.61 -5.37
CA LEU A 65 -7.11 0.11 -4.76
C LEU A 65 -7.24 1.60 -5.03
N VAL A 66 -7.29 2.39 -3.96
CA VAL A 66 -7.31 3.85 -4.02
C VAL A 66 -5.97 4.36 -3.47
N TYR A 67 -5.14 4.91 -4.35
CA TYR A 67 -3.83 5.45 -3.96
C TYR A 67 -3.94 6.93 -3.58
N ILE A 68 -3.56 7.26 -2.36
CA ILE A 68 -3.46 8.63 -1.86
C ILE A 68 -1.98 8.97 -1.76
N ILE A 69 -1.50 9.88 -2.60
CA ILE A 69 -0.08 10.27 -2.64
C ILE A 69 0.09 11.52 -1.79
N GLU A 70 0.80 11.39 -0.67
CA GLU A 70 1.21 12.50 0.19
C GLU A 70 2.66 12.85 -0.16
N THR A 71 2.82 13.82 -1.05
CA THR A 71 4.10 14.51 -1.20
C THR A 71 4.14 15.61 -0.16
N GLU A 72 5.14 15.62 0.74
CA GLU A 72 5.45 16.83 1.49
C GLU A 72 5.71 17.95 0.48
N THR A 73 4.71 18.80 0.27
CA THR A 73 4.95 20.12 -0.30
C THR A 73 5.64 20.89 0.80
N ALA A 74 6.97 20.85 0.82
CA ALA A 74 7.76 21.77 1.62
C ALA A 74 7.43 23.18 1.12
N GLU A 75 6.45 23.85 1.73
CA GLU A 75 6.38 25.30 1.71
C GLU A 75 7.64 25.78 2.43
N LEU A 76 8.68 26.04 1.65
CA LEU A 76 9.87 26.76 2.08
C LEU A 76 9.39 28.12 2.61
N SER A 77 9.40 28.26 3.94
CA SER A 77 9.28 29.53 4.65
C SER A 77 10.66 30.03 5.06
#